data_AF-A0A8T3NKH1-F1
#
_entry.id   AF-A0A8T3NKH1-F1
#
_cell.length_a   1.000
_cell.length_b   1.000
_cell.length_c   1.000
_cell.angle_alpha   90.00
_cell.angle_beta   90.00
_cell.angle_gamma   90.00
#
_symmetry.space_group_name_H-M   'P 1'
#
loop_
_entity.id
_entity.type
_entity.pdbx_description
1 polymer ?
#
loop_
_entity_poly.entity_id
_entity_poly.type
_entity_poly.pdbx_seq_one_letter_code
_entity_poly.pdbx_strand_id
1 'polypeptide(L)'
;HLMERTPDGHPAGRDVSAAERLADELALELLAPSDAVRARLTAGMMRSGVTGVLCATFGLPPVPARAYAGQLAPEPSGGSLFRRLFSAP
;
A
#
# COMPACT_ATOMS: atom_id res chain seq x y z
N HIS A 1 -8.68 -29.38 11.50
CA HIS A 1 -7.34 -29.24 10.92
C HIS A 1 -6.93 -27.78 11.01
N LEU A 2 -6.05 -27.47 11.95
CA LEU A 2 -5.50 -26.13 12.16
C LEU A 2 -4.31 -25.99 11.18
N MET A 3 -4.25 -24.90 10.41
CA MET A 3 -3.27 -24.66 9.34
C MET A 3 -1.86 -25.08 9.75
N GLU A 4 -1.30 -26.11 9.10
CA GLU A 4 0.08 -26.55 9.35
C GLU A 4 1.05 -25.44 8.97
N ARG A 5 1.88 -25.05 9.94
CA ARG A 5 2.97 -24.09 9.74
C ARG A 5 4.25 -24.87 9.49
N THR A 6 5.10 -24.36 8.62
CA THR A 6 6.48 -24.84 8.49
C THR A 6 7.22 -24.61 9.82
N PRO A 7 8.35 -25.31 10.07
CA PRO A 7 9.15 -25.10 11.29
C PRO A 7 9.56 -23.64 11.54
N ASP A 8 9.66 -22.83 10.48
CA ASP A 8 10.01 -21.40 10.52
C ASP A 8 8.78 -20.49 10.74
N GLY A 9 7.59 -21.05 10.96
CA GLY A 9 6.36 -20.30 11.22
C GLY A 9 5.65 -19.77 9.97
N HIS A 10 6.13 -20.11 8.78
CA HIS A 10 5.46 -19.75 7.53
C HIS A 10 4.31 -20.71 7.23
N PRO A 11 3.23 -20.25 6.60
CA PRO A 11 2.17 -21.16 6.16
C PRO A 11 2.70 -22.12 5.08
N ALA A 12 2.41 -23.41 5.24
CA ALA A 12 2.80 -24.44 4.29
C ALA A 12 1.92 -24.42 3.02
N GLY A 13 2.06 -23.39 2.18
CA GLY A 13 1.36 -23.36 0.88
C GLY A 13 1.26 -21.97 0.25
N ARG A 14 1.52 -21.88 -1.06
CA ARG A 14 1.36 -20.63 -1.84
C ARG A 14 -0.04 -20.04 -1.72
N ASP A 15 -1.05 -20.91 -1.60
CA ASP A 15 -2.47 -20.52 -1.50
C ASP A 15 -2.77 -19.84 -0.16
N VAL A 16 -2.16 -20.31 0.93
CA VAL A 16 -2.32 -19.70 2.26
C VAL A 16 -1.64 -18.32 2.29
N SER A 17 -0.43 -18.19 1.73
CA SER A 17 0.22 -16.88 1.62
C SER A 17 -0.56 -15.88 0.75
N ALA A 18 -1.28 -16.36 -0.27
CA ALA A 18 -2.15 -15.50 -1.07
C ALA A 18 -3.40 -15.05 -0.28
N ALA A 19 -4.01 -15.98 0.46
CA ALA A 19 -5.14 -15.68 1.32
C ALA A 19 -4.78 -14.68 2.44
N GLU A 20 -3.61 -14.82 3.07
CA GLU A 20 -3.12 -13.89 4.08
C GLU A 20 -2.93 -12.48 3.51
N ARG A 21 -2.32 -12.34 2.31
CA ARG A 21 -2.19 -11.03 1.66
C ARG A 21 -3.55 -10.39 1.35
N LEU A 22 -4.52 -11.17 0.87
CA LEU A 22 -5.87 -10.66 0.60
C LEU A 22 -6.58 -10.24 1.89
N ALA A 23 -6.37 -10.97 2.99
CA ALA A 23 -6.92 -10.60 4.29
C ALA A 23 -6.31 -9.28 4.79
N ASP A 24 -5.00 -9.09 4.63
CA ASP A 24 -4.33 -7.84 4.97
C ASP A 24 -4.83 -6.65 4.13
N GLU A 25 -4.99 -6.84 2.82
CA GLU A 25 -5.55 -5.82 1.92
C GLU A 25 -6.99 -5.46 2.28
N LEU A 26 -7.82 -6.46 2.58
CA LEU A 26 -9.20 -6.24 3.01
C LEU A 26 -9.25 -5.51 4.36
N ALA A 27 -8.38 -5.88 5.31
CA ALA A 27 -8.31 -5.19 6.60
C ALA A 27 -7.96 -3.70 6.44
N LEU A 28 -7.04 -3.37 5.53
CA LEU A 28 -6.72 -1.98 5.21
C LEU A 28 -7.91 -1.23 4.62
N GLU A 29 -8.63 -1.82 3.67
CA GLU A 29 -9.81 -1.19 3.07
C GLU A 29 -10.94 -0.98 4.09
N LEU A 30 -11.14 -1.92 5.01
CA LEU A 30 -12.13 -1.78 6.08
C LEU A 30 -11.77 -0.67 7.09
N LEU A 31 -10.48 -0.50 7.40
CA LEU A 31 -10.00 0.52 8.35
C LEU A 31 -9.88 1.91 7.71
N ALA A 32 -9.43 1.96 6.46
CA ALA A 32 -9.18 3.19 5.72
C ALA A 32 -9.66 3.01 4.27
N PRO A 33 -10.98 3.12 4.04
CA PRO A 33 -11.55 2.95 2.70
C PRO A 33 -10.90 3.89 1.71
N SER A 34 -10.43 3.34 0.60
CA SER A 34 -9.63 4.07 -0.38
C SER A 34 -10.29 5.36 -0.86
N ASP A 35 -11.61 5.34 -1.09
CA ASP A 35 -12.40 6.52 -1.47
C ASP A 35 -12.44 7.59 -0.37
N ALA A 36 -12.60 7.17 0.89
CA ALA A 36 -12.61 8.08 2.03
C ALA A 36 -11.23 8.72 2.25
N VAL A 37 -10.16 7.94 2.03
CA VAL A 37 -8.78 8.45 2.07
C VAL A 37 -8.58 9.46 0.94
N ARG A 38 -8.93 9.10 -0.31
CA ARG A 38 -8.79 9.97 -1.50
C ARG A 38 -9.51 11.31 -1.35
N ALA A 39 -10.70 11.32 -0.75
CA ALA A 39 -11.46 12.54 -0.47
C ALA A 39 -10.73 13.52 0.47
N ARG A 40 -9.74 13.05 1.23
CA ARG A 40 -8.91 13.87 2.13
C ARG A 40 -7.57 14.27 1.53
N LEU A 41 -7.20 13.74 0.37
CA LEU A 41 -5.93 14.04 -0.27
C LEU A 41 -6.05 15.31 -1.12
N THR A 42 -4.98 16.09 -1.14
CA THR A 42 -4.83 17.22 -2.08
C THR A 42 -4.05 16.78 -3.31
N ALA A 43 -4.34 17.42 -4.46
CA ALA A 43 -3.60 17.15 -5.68
C ALA A 43 -2.09 17.39 -5.48
N GLY A 44 -1.28 16.42 -5.90
CA GLY A 44 0.18 16.50 -5.74
C GLY A 44 0.71 16.22 -4.33
N MET A 45 -0.14 15.77 -3.39
CA MET A 45 0.29 15.36 -2.07
C MET A 45 1.33 14.24 -2.15
N MET A 46 2.48 14.43 -1.51
CA MET A 46 3.54 13.42 -1.43
C MET A 46 3.07 12.21 -0.62
N ARG A 47 3.66 11.05 -0.89
CA ARG A 47 3.39 9.79 -0.16
C ARG A 47 3.52 9.91 1.36
N SER A 48 4.47 10.73 1.84
CA SER A 48 4.63 11.02 3.28
C SER A 48 3.41 11.74 3.86
N GLY A 49 2.81 12.66 3.10
CA GLY A 49 1.55 13.33 3.45
C GLY A 49 0.38 12.35 3.52
N VAL A 50 0.25 11.47 2.52
CA VAL A 50 -0.78 10.41 2.51
C VAL A 50 -0.62 9.48 3.72
N THR A 51 0.62 9.08 4.05
CA THR A 51 0.92 8.31 5.26
C THR A 51 0.47 9.06 6.52
N GLY A 52 0.73 10.37 6.60
CA GLY A 52 0.27 11.21 7.71
C GLY A 52 -1.24 11.22 7.85
N VAL A 53 -1.99 11.32 6.74
CA VAL A 53 -3.46 11.24 6.73
C VAL A 53 -3.93 9.88 7.24
N LEU A 54 -3.35 8.79 6.77
CA LEU A 54 -3.68 7.42 7.21
C LEU A 54 -3.46 7.23 8.71
N CYS A 55 -2.34 7.71 9.25
CA CYS A 55 -2.06 7.62 10.68
C CYS A 55 -2.99 8.52 11.51
N ALA A 56 -3.14 9.79 11.13
CA ALA A 56 -3.82 10.79 11.95
C ALA A 56 -5.35 10.70 11.88
N THR A 57 -5.91 10.32 10.72
CA THR A 57 -7.37 10.28 10.50
C THR A 57 -7.93 8.88 10.70
N PHE A 58 -7.22 7.86 10.25
CA PHE A 58 -7.70 6.47 10.25
C PHE A 58 -7.01 5.60 11.29
N GLY A 59 -6.05 6.14 12.05
CA GLY A 59 -5.40 5.45 13.17
C GLY A 59 -4.48 4.31 12.74
N LEU A 60 -4.07 4.24 11.47
CA LEU A 60 -3.21 3.16 11.00
C LEU A 60 -1.81 3.26 11.64
N PRO A 61 -1.19 2.13 12.01
CA PRO A 61 0.20 2.13 12.43
C PRO A 61 1.15 2.60 11.31
N PRO A 62 2.30 3.21 11.62
CA PRO A 62 3.17 3.85 10.61
C PRO A 62 3.74 2.92 9.53
N VAL A 63 3.90 1.63 9.82
CA VAL A 63 4.42 0.65 8.86
C VAL A 63 3.35 0.29 7.80
N PRO A 64 2.16 -0.23 8.17
CA PRO A 64 1.09 -0.49 7.20
C PRO A 64 0.60 0.78 6.50
N ALA A 65 0.57 1.94 7.17
CA ALA A 65 0.21 3.21 6.53
C ALA A 65 1.14 3.57 5.36
N ARG A 66 2.46 3.34 5.51
CA ARG A 66 3.43 3.61 4.43
C ARG A 66 3.25 2.67 3.24
N ALA A 67 3.01 1.39 3.50
CA ALA A 67 2.74 0.42 2.45
C ALA A 67 1.47 0.77 1.68
N TYR A 68 0.39 1.09 2.40
CA TYR A 68 -0.89 1.44 1.80
C TYR A 68 -0.85 2.77 1.04
N ALA A 69 -0.14 3.78 1.56
CA ALA A 69 0.10 5.03 0.84
C ALA A 69 0.79 4.82 -0.52
N GLY A 70 1.64 3.80 -0.64
CA GLY A 70 2.27 3.43 -1.91
C GLY A 70 1.29 2.87 -2.94
N GLN A 71 0.20 2.26 -2.51
CA GLN A 71 -0.88 1.76 -3.37
C GLN A 71 -1.84 2.89 -3.79
N LEU A 72 -2.11 3.85 -2.90
CA LEU A 72 -3.06 4.94 -3.15
C LEU A 72 -2.49 6.09 -4.00
N ALA A 73 -1.22 6.42 -3.79
CA ALA A 73 -0.50 7.47 -4.50
C ALA A 73 0.68 6.85 -5.27
N PRO A 74 0.52 6.57 -6.58
CA PRO A 74 1.65 6.19 -7.40
C PRO A 74 2.68 7.32 -7.34
N GLU A 75 3.97 6.97 -7.16
CA GLU A 75 5.04 7.97 -7.26
C GLU A 75 4.87 8.74 -8.57
N PRO A 76 4.98 10.08 -8.57
CA PRO A 76 5.07 10.80 -9.83
C PRO A 76 6.24 10.19 -10.57
N SER A 77 5.96 9.55 -11.71
CA SER A 77 6.95 8.78 -12.45
C SER A 77 8.13 9.71 -12.75
N GLY A 78 9.23 9.58 -12.00
CA GLY A 78 10.45 10.39 -12.11
C GLY A 78 11.21 10.18 -13.43
N GLY A 79 10.57 9.58 -14.43
CA GLY A 79 11.01 9.69 -15.81
C GLY A 79 10.69 11.09 -16.30
N SER A 80 11.63 12.01 -16.10
CA SER A 80 11.61 13.32 -16.74
C SER A 80 11.20 13.15 -18.20
N LEU A 81 10.15 13.87 -18.63
CA LEU A 81 9.73 13.90 -20.03
C LEU A 81 10.92 14.17 -20.95
N PHE A 82 11.87 14.99 -20.51
CA PHE A 82 13.14 15.23 -21.21
C PHE A 82 13.96 13.94 -21.40
N ARG A 83 14.09 13.11 -20.37
CA ARG A 83 14.84 11.84 -20.47
C ARG A 83 14.15 10.83 -21.38
N ARG A 84 12.86 10.97 -21.65
CA ARG A 84 12.13 10.13 -22.62
C ARG A 84 12.22 10.68 -24.05
N LEU A 85 12.20 12.00 -24.21
CA LEU A 85 12.26 12.67 -25.51
C LEU A 85 13.68 12.76 -26.09
N PHE A 86 14.70 12.83 -25.24
CA PHE A 86 16.11 13.01 -25.64
C PHE A 86 16.96 11.75 -25.40
N SER A 87 16.35 10.57 -25.38
CA SER A 87 17.05 9.27 -25.29
C SER A 87 16.63 8.27 -26.37
N ALA A 88 15.96 8.72 -27.43
CA ALA A 88 15.89 7.95 -28.66
C ALA A 88 17.19 8.17 -29.46
N PRO A 89 17.76 7.11 -30.08
CA PRO A 89 19.02 7.17 -30.83
C PRO A 89 18.95 8.06 -32.06
#